data_AF-A0A535PBA1-F1
#
_entry.id   AF-A0A535PBA1-F1
#
_cell.length_a   1.000
_cell.length_b   1.000
_cell.length_c   1.000
_cell.angle_alpha   90.00
_cell.angle_beta   90.00
_cell.angle_gamma   90.00
#
_symmetry.space_group_name_H-M   'P 1'
#
loop_
_entity.id
_entity.type
_entity.pdbx_description
1 polymer ?
#
loop_
_entity_poly.entity_id
_entity_poly.type
_entity_poly.pdbx_seq_one_letter_code
_entity_poly.pdbx_strand_id
1 'polypeptide(L)'
;MRGRLAYERPFGKGRFVYLGLRDDGSSTYAKLLARLLLFAAGRTAAPAVGVGLIGYGAIGREHAASVAATSGLRLAAVCDLNPQRREAAAHDWGLRTFAG
;
A
#
# COMPACT_ATOMS: atom_id res chain seq x y z
N MET A 1 -25.78 -15.41 -8.31
CA MET A 1 -24.47 -14.95 -7.79
C MET A 1 -23.44 -16.06 -7.99
N ARG A 2 -22.46 -15.91 -8.89
CA ARG A 2 -21.32 -16.87 -8.99
C ARG A 2 -20.12 -16.24 -8.28
N GLY A 3 -19.76 -16.80 -7.13
CA GLY A 3 -18.67 -16.28 -6.29
C GLY A 3 -17.33 -16.28 -7.02
N ARG A 4 -16.58 -15.20 -6.88
CA ARG A 4 -15.16 -15.16 -7.26
C ARG A 4 -14.41 -16.09 -6.32
N LEU A 5 -14.17 -17.32 -6.73
CA LEU A 5 -13.41 -18.29 -5.96
C LEU A 5 -11.92 -18.08 -6.25
N ALA A 6 -11.18 -17.68 -5.23
CA ALA A 6 -9.72 -17.75 -5.21
C ALA A 6 -9.33 -18.83 -4.21
N TYR A 7 -8.41 -19.72 -4.58
CA TYR A 7 -7.84 -20.67 -3.62
C TYR A 7 -6.35 -20.86 -3.87
N GLU A 8 -5.64 -21.12 -2.77
CA GLU A 8 -4.24 -21.54 -2.75
C GLU A 8 -4.15 -22.88 -2.03
N ARG A 9 -3.27 -23.76 -2.49
CA ARG A 9 -2.85 -24.93 -1.70
C ARG A 9 -1.35 -25.19 -1.85
N PRO A 10 -0.65 -25.59 -0.77
CA PRO A 10 0.72 -26.08 -0.89
C PRO A 10 0.76 -27.38 -1.72
N PHE A 11 1.84 -27.58 -2.49
CA PHE A 11 2.10 -28.82 -3.22
C PHE A 11 3.60 -29.06 -3.40
N GLY A 12 4.11 -30.11 -2.76
CA GLY A 12 5.56 -30.36 -2.70
C GLY A 12 6.30 -29.15 -2.13
N LYS A 13 7.34 -28.68 -2.84
CA LYS A 13 8.10 -27.46 -2.50
C LYS A 13 7.46 -26.16 -3.01
N GLY A 14 6.30 -26.24 -3.66
CA GLY A 14 5.61 -25.11 -4.30
C GLY A 14 4.17 -24.94 -3.82
N ARG A 15 3.38 -24.24 -4.65
CA ARG A 15 1.96 -23.97 -4.39
C ARG A 15 1.16 -24.03 -5.70
N PHE A 16 -0.10 -24.44 -5.60
CA PHE A 16 -1.10 -24.23 -6.64
C PHE A 16 -1.92 -23.00 -6.28
N VAL A 17 -2.17 -22.15 -7.27
CA VAL A 17 -3.03 -20.98 -7.14
C VAL A 17 -4.07 -21.01 -8.25
N TYR A 18 -5.32 -20.73 -7.89
CA TYR A 18 -6.42 -20.61 -8.82
C TYR A 18 -7.16 -19.32 -8.53
N LEU A 19 -7.41 -18.56 -9.58
CA LEU A 19 -8.23 -17.36 -9.55
C LEU A 19 -9.14 -17.40 -10.76
N GLY A 20 -10.45 -17.42 -10.52
CA GLY A 20 -11.43 -17.24 -11.59
C GLY A 20 -11.35 -15.82 -12.16
N LEU A 21 -10.55 -15.64 -13.21
CA LEU A 21 -10.44 -14.39 -13.97
C LEU A 21 -11.17 -14.50 -15.29
N ARG A 22 -11.81 -13.41 -15.70
CA ARG A 22 -12.32 -13.21 -17.05
C ARG A 22 -11.64 -11.98 -17.62
N ASP A 23 -11.10 -12.11 -18.83
CA ASP A 23 -10.61 -10.94 -19.55
C ASP A 23 -11.81 -10.03 -19.88
N ASP A 24 -11.78 -8.83 -19.32
CA ASP A 24 -12.76 -7.79 -19.53
C ASP A 24 -12.14 -6.53 -20.18
N GLY A 25 -10.89 -6.64 -20.67
CA GLY A 25 -10.12 -5.53 -21.22
C GLY A 25 -9.68 -4.48 -20.18
N SER A 26 -9.97 -4.67 -18.89
CA SER A 26 -9.65 -3.68 -17.86
C SER A 26 -8.19 -3.76 -17.41
N SER A 27 -7.65 -2.62 -16.95
CA SER A 27 -6.35 -2.62 -16.26
C SER A 27 -6.38 -3.46 -14.97
N THR A 28 -7.55 -3.68 -14.38
CA THR A 28 -7.74 -4.52 -13.19
C THR A 28 -7.46 -5.99 -13.52
N TYR A 29 -7.98 -6.50 -14.65
CA TYR A 29 -7.68 -7.86 -15.10
C TYR A 29 -6.17 -8.07 -15.25
N ALA A 30 -5.49 -7.19 -16.00
CA ALA A 30 -4.04 -7.28 -16.21
C ALA A 30 -3.26 -7.21 -14.88
N LYS A 31 -3.66 -6.33 -13.96
CA LYS A 31 -3.04 -6.21 -12.63
C LYS A 31 -3.24 -7.47 -11.78
N LEU A 32 -4.43 -8.07 -11.80
CA LEU A 32 -4.71 -9.29 -11.02
C LEU A 32 -3.95 -10.49 -11.60
N LEU A 33 -3.91 -10.63 -12.93
CA LEU A 33 -3.12 -11.67 -13.60
C LEU A 33 -1.63 -11.53 -13.26
N ALA A 34 -1.07 -10.32 -13.39
CA ALA A 34 0.35 -10.07 -13.07
C ALA A 34 0.66 -10.40 -11.60
N ARG A 35 -0.21 -10.01 -10.65
CA ARG A 35 -0.03 -10.32 -9.23
C ARG A 35 -0.13 -11.81 -8.92
N LEU A 36 -1.06 -12.52 -9.58
CA LEU A 36 -1.19 -13.97 -9.44
C LEU A 36 0.08 -14.68 -9.92
N LEU A 37 0.65 -14.24 -11.06
CA LEU A 37 1.90 -14.79 -11.59
C LEU A 37 3.09 -14.54 -10.66
N LEU A 38 3.23 -13.32 -10.13
CA LEU A 38 4.27 -12.99 -9.14
C LEU A 38 4.12 -13.86 -7.88
N PHE A 39 2.89 -14.00 -7.38
CA PHE A 39 2.59 -14.81 -6.21
C PHE A 39 2.89 -16.30 -6.43
N ALA A 40 2.50 -16.86 -7.59
CA ALA A 40 2.80 -18.24 -7.98
C ALA A 40 4.32 -18.48 -8.10
N ALA A 41 5.07 -17.49 -8.57
CA ALA A 41 6.53 -17.51 -8.65
C ALA A 41 7.23 -17.31 -7.29
N GLY A 42 6.49 -17.30 -6.18
CA GLY A 42 7.01 -17.08 -4.84
C GLY A 42 7.58 -15.68 -4.61
N ARG A 43 7.25 -14.72 -5.48
CA ARG A 43 7.61 -13.32 -5.28
C ARG A 43 6.64 -12.71 -4.28
N THR A 44 7.16 -12.31 -3.13
CA THR A 44 6.40 -11.54 -2.14
C THR A 44 6.25 -10.10 -2.61
N ALA A 45 5.20 -9.42 -2.13
CA ALA A 45 5.11 -7.98 -2.29
C ALA A 45 6.38 -7.32 -1.74
N ALA A 46 6.88 -6.31 -2.45
CA ALA A 46 7.99 -5.51 -1.96
C ALA A 46 7.58 -4.84 -0.62
N PRO A 47 8.55 -4.53 0.26
CA PRO A 47 8.28 -3.71 1.43
C PRO A 47 7.59 -2.39 1.05
N ALA A 48 6.76 -1.87 1.95
CA ALA A 48 6.06 -0.61 1.71
C ALA A 48 7.05 0.54 1.46
N VAL A 49 6.76 1.36 0.44
CA VAL A 49 7.56 2.54 0.10
C VAL A 49 7.32 3.61 1.15
N GLY A 50 8.40 4.13 1.74
CA GLY A 50 8.34 5.23 2.68
C GLY A 50 8.06 6.55 1.98
N VAL A 51 7.07 7.31 2.48
CA VAL A 51 6.68 8.62 1.95
C VAL A 51 7.03 9.69 2.98
N GLY A 52 7.84 10.68 2.56
CA GLY A 52 8.03 11.91 3.30
C GLY A 52 7.02 12.96 2.84
N LEU A 53 6.40 13.67 3.79
CA LEU A 53 5.44 14.72 3.50
C LEU A 53 6.01 16.09 3.89
N ILE A 54 5.89 17.07 2.99
CA ILE A 54 6.27 18.47 3.25
C ILE A 54 4.99 19.28 3.44
N GLY A 55 4.85 19.90 4.60
CA GLY A 55 3.66 20.62 5.03
C GLY A 55 2.62 19.71 5.70
N TYR A 56 2.14 20.13 6.86
CA TYR A 56 1.11 19.45 7.65
C TYR A 56 -0.02 20.40 8.07
N GLY A 57 -0.52 21.16 7.09
CA GLY A 57 -1.81 21.86 7.19
C GLY A 57 -2.98 20.91 6.92
N ALA A 58 -4.19 21.44 6.71
CA ALA A 58 -5.41 20.64 6.48
C ALA A 58 -5.23 19.61 5.34
N ILE A 59 -4.76 20.06 4.18
CA ILE A 59 -4.51 19.20 3.01
C ILE A 59 -3.38 18.19 3.28
N GLY A 60 -2.32 18.61 3.99
CA GLY A 60 -1.23 17.72 4.37
C GLY A 60 -1.70 16.56 5.24
N ARG A 61 -2.61 16.83 6.19
CA ARG A 61 -3.22 15.81 7.04
C ARG A 61 -4.06 14.81 6.24
N GLU A 62 -4.82 15.27 5.25
CA GLU A 62 -5.59 14.39 4.35
C GLU A 62 -4.68 13.53 3.46
N HIS A 63 -3.56 14.08 2.98
CA HIS A 63 -2.57 13.31 2.24
C HIS A 63 -1.90 12.26 3.11
N ALA A 64 -1.54 12.60 4.36
CA ALA A 64 -1.01 11.65 5.32
C ALA A 64 -1.96 10.46 5.53
N ALA A 65 -3.26 10.73 5.68
CA ALA A 65 -4.29 9.70 5.79
C ALA A 65 -4.40 8.84 4.52
N SER A 66 -4.35 9.47 3.35
CA SER A 66 -4.40 8.77 2.06
C SER A 66 -3.19 7.87 1.84
N VAL A 67 -1.99 8.32 2.23
CA VAL A 67 -0.76 7.51 2.22
C VAL A 67 -0.92 6.30 3.13
N ALA A 68 -1.39 6.48 4.36
CA ALA A 68 -1.59 5.39 5.31
C ALA A 68 -2.65 4.37 4.84
N ALA A 69 -3.69 4.83 4.13
CA ALA A 69 -4.72 3.96 3.57
C ALA A 69 -4.29 3.23 2.28
N THR A 70 -3.18 3.63 1.66
CA THR A 70 -2.73 3.05 0.40
C THR A 70 -1.80 1.85 0.64
N SER A 71 -2.27 0.66 0.28
CA SER A 71 -1.46 -0.56 0.36
C SER A 71 -0.14 -0.42 -0.41
N GLY A 72 0.96 -0.74 0.25
CA GLY A 72 2.31 -0.60 -0.33
C GLY A 72 2.96 0.76 -0.08
N LEU A 73 2.27 1.71 0.58
CA LEU A 73 2.86 2.95 1.07
C LEU A 73 2.90 2.96 2.60
N ARG A 74 3.83 3.76 3.15
CA ARG A 74 3.91 4.05 4.57
C ARG A 74 4.33 5.50 4.77
N LEU A 75 3.60 6.25 5.58
CA LEU A 75 4.04 7.58 5.99
C LEU A 75 5.29 7.44 6.86
N ALA A 76 6.40 8.02 6.42
CA ALA A 76 7.72 7.81 7.01
C ALA A 76 8.23 9.03 7.78
N ALA A 77 7.87 10.24 7.34
CA ALA A 77 8.30 11.49 7.94
C ALA A 77 7.37 12.65 7.54
N VAL A 78 7.34 13.67 8.38
CA VAL A 78 6.69 14.96 8.07
C VAL A 78 7.68 16.10 8.31
N CYS A 79 7.75 17.06 7.39
CA CYS A 79 8.55 18.26 7.49
C CYS A 79 7.62 19.49 7.43
N ASP A 80 7.72 20.42 8.38
CA ASP A 80 6.96 21.67 8.36
C ASP A 80 7.74 22.78 9.09
N LEU A 81 7.57 24.04 8.65
CA LEU A 81 8.19 25.21 9.29
C LEU A 81 7.55 25.53 10.64
N ASN A 82 6.25 25.26 10.79
CA ASN A 82 5.51 25.56 12.00
C ASN A 82 5.71 24.43 13.04
N PRO A 83 6.27 24.72 14.23
CA PRO A 83 6.46 23.72 15.29
C PRO A 83 5.16 23.04 15.73
N GLN A 84 4.04 23.77 15.79
CA GLN A 84 2.74 23.21 16.19
C GLN A 84 2.23 22.17 15.19
N ARG A 85 2.51 22.36 13.89
CA ARG A 85 2.12 21.39 12.85
C ARG A 85 2.99 20.14 12.90
N ARG A 86 4.26 20.28 13.26
CA ARG A 86 5.16 19.15 13.51
C ARG A 86 4.71 18.35 14.73
N GLU A 87 4.38 19.03 15.84
CA GLU A 87 3.84 18.37 17.04
C GLU A 87 2.54 17.62 16.72
N ALA A 88 1.63 18.23 15.97
CA ALA A 88 0.41 17.56 15.52
C ALA A 88 0.72 16.30 14.67
N ALA A 89 1.65 16.38 13.72
CA ALA A 89 2.04 15.23 12.91
C ALA A 89 2.68 14.10 13.74
N ALA A 90 3.55 14.45 14.69
CA ALA A 90 4.17 13.49 15.59
C ALA A 90 3.12 12.80 16.48
N HIS A 91 2.15 13.55 16.99
CA HIS A 91 1.05 13.03 17.78
C HIS A 91 0.13 12.12 16.96
N ASP A 92 -0.27 12.55 15.77
CA ASP A 92 -1.22 11.82 14.93
C ASP A 92 -0.69 10.48 14.42
N TRP A 93 0.61 10.40 14.14
CA TRP A 93 1.21 9.26 13.41
C TRP A 93 2.36 8.56 14.14
N GLY A 94 2.80 9.07 15.29
CA GLY A 94 3.91 8.48 16.05
C GLY A 94 5.24 8.47 15.29
N LEU A 95 5.47 9.45 14.40
CA LEU A 95 6.64 9.53 13.53
C LEU A 95 7.57 10.68 13.88
N ARG A 96 8.80 10.62 13.36
CA ARG A 96 9.77 11.71 13.47
C ARG A 96 9.40 12.86 12.53
N THR A 97 9.48 14.08 13.04
CA THR A 97 9.23 15.31 12.28
C THR A 97 10.46 16.18 12.16
N PHE A 98 10.57 16.92 11.07
CA PHE A 98 11.74 17.73 10.72
C PHE A 98 11.36 19.19 10.52
N ALA A 99 12.23 20.10 10.95
CA ALA A 99 12.13 21.51 10.56
C ALA A 99 12.75 21.66 9.16
N GLY A 100 12.05 22.37 8.27
CA GLY A 100 12.51 22.69 6.92
C GLY A 100 13.12 24.08 6.82
#